data_AF-A0A7C5AT71-F1
#
_entry.id   AF-A0A7C5AT71-F1
#
_cell.length_a   1.000
_cell.length_b   1.000
_cell.length_c   1.000
_cell.angle_alpha   90.00
_cell.angle_beta   90.00
_cell.angle_gamma   90.00
#
_symmetry.space_group_name_H-M   'P 1'
#
loop_
_entity.id
_entity.type
_entity.pdbx_description
1 polymer ?
#
loop_
_entity_poly.entity_id
_entity_poly.type
_entity_poly.pdbx_seq_one_letter_code
_entity_poly.pdbx_strand_id
1 'polypeptide(L)' 'MGLWEAEGGLLSRYDEERVLVAIVPSLRDWALIQEEHWYRIPLARAPQRIAASYLAFYHP' A
#
# COMPACT_ATOMS: atom_id res chain seq x y z
N MET A 1 -25.41 25.90 -6.78
CA MET A 1 -25.30 25.54 -5.35
C MET A 1 -25.72 24.09 -5.21
N GLY A 2 -24.88 23.06 -5.18
CA GLY A 2 -23.43 22.93 -5.17
C GLY A 2 -23.17 21.44 -4.97
N LEU A 3 -23.47 20.62 -5.99
CA LEU A 3 -23.26 19.16 -5.95
C LEU A 3 -21.86 18.75 -6.47
N TRP A 4 -21.13 19.68 -7.10
CA TRP A 4 -19.80 19.44 -7.69
C TRP A 4 -18.63 19.81 -6.76
N GLU A 5 -18.86 20.56 -5.68
CA GLU A 5 -17.80 20.85 -4.68
C GLU A 5 -17.54 19.66 -3.74
N ALA A 6 -18.57 18.85 -3.45
CA ALA A 6 -18.43 17.67 -2.60
C ALA A 6 -17.64 16.54 -3.28
N GLU A 7 -17.79 16.38 -4.60
CA GLU A 7 -17.05 15.38 -5.38
C GLU A 7 -15.56 15.72 -5.47
N GLY A 8 -15.21 17.01 -5.57
CA GLY A 8 -13.81 17.46 -5.56
C GLY A 8 -13.07 17.16 -4.26
N GLY A 9 -13.75 17.30 -3.12
CA GLY A 9 -13.19 16.94 -1.80
C GLY A 9 -13.09 15.43 -1.59
N LEU A 10 -14.02 14.65 -2.14
CA LEU A 10 -13.98 13.18 -2.08
C LEU A 10 -12.85 12.62 -2.96
N LEU A 11 -12.68 13.14 -4.18
CA LEU A 11 -11.59 12.76 -5.09
C LEU A 11 -10.22 13.14 -4.50
N SER A 12 -10.10 14.28 -3.81
CA SER A 12 -8.89 14.64 -3.06
C SER A 12 -8.56 13.62 -1.97
N ARG A 13 -9.56 13.18 -1.18
CA ARG A 13 -9.38 12.13 -0.17
C ARG A 13 -9.02 10.77 -0.76
N TYR A 14 -9.59 10.42 -1.91
CA TYR A 14 -9.23 9.20 -2.63
C TYR A 14 -7.80 9.22 -3.19
N ASP A 15 -7.27 10.40 -3.53
CA ASP A 15 -5.86 10.57 -3.95
C ASP A 15 -4.87 10.43 -2.77
N GLU A 16 -5.34 10.68 -1.54
CA GLU A 16 -4.54 10.63 -0.32
C GLU A 16 -4.32 9.19 0.22
N GLU A 17 -5.26 8.26 -0.01
CA GLU A 17 -5.18 6.89 0.49
C GLU A 17 -4.41 5.95 -0.46
N ARG A 18 -3.16 6.29 -0.74
CA ARG A 18 -2.28 5.44 -1.54
C ARG A 18 -1.94 4.14 -0.81
N VAL A 19 -2.16 3.01 -1.47
CA VAL A 19 -1.80 1.67 -0.95
C VAL A 19 -0.58 1.15 -1.70
N LEU A 20 0.47 0.76 -0.98
CA LEU A 20 1.57 -0.02 -1.52
C LEU A 20 1.23 -1.51 -1.37
N VAL A 21 1.22 -2.24 -2.48
CA VAL A 21 1.00 -3.70 -2.46
C VAL A 21 2.32 -4.41 -2.73
N ALA A 22 2.77 -5.22 -1.76
CA ALA A 22 3.92 -6.08 -1.90
C ALA A 22 3.48 -7.49 -2.30
N ILE A 23 4.01 -7.99 -3.42
CA ILE A 23 3.82 -9.37 -3.85
C ILE A 23 4.87 -10.24 -3.15
N VAL A 24 4.42 -11.22 -2.38
CA VAL A 24 5.27 -12.05 -1.53
C VAL A 24 5.18 -13.50 -2.01
N PRO A 25 5.94 -13.91 -3.04
CA PRO A 25 5.86 -15.27 -3.58
C PRO A 25 6.50 -16.33 -2.67
N SER A 26 7.33 -15.92 -1.71
CA SER A 26 8.02 -16.81 -0.79
C SER A 26 7.13 -17.15 0.40
N LEU A 27 6.80 -18.44 0.60
CA LEU A 27 6.08 -18.92 1.79
C LEU A 27 6.81 -18.60 3.09
N ARG A 28 8.15 -18.63 3.07
CA ARG A 28 8.96 -18.27 4.24
C ARG A 28 8.77 -16.81 4.63
N ASP A 29 8.75 -15.92 3.66
CA ASP A 29 8.55 -14.49 3.94
C ASP A 29 7.10 -14.20 4.31
N TRP A 30 6.15 -14.96 3.76
CA TRP A 30 4.74 -14.90 4.17
C TRP A 30 4.55 -15.28 5.64
N ALA A 31 5.18 -16.36 6.11
CA ALA A 31 5.13 -16.75 7.52
C ALA A 31 5.67 -15.65 8.44
N LEU A 32 6.80 -15.03 8.07
CA LEU A 32 7.38 -13.91 8.82
C LEU A 32 6.44 -12.69 8.89
N ILE A 33 5.73 -12.36 7.80
CA ILE A 33 4.74 -11.28 7.82
C ILE A 33 3.62 -11.58 8.81
N GLN A 34 3.13 -12.82 8.83
CA GLN A 34 1.98 -13.23 9.64
C GLN A 34 2.32 -13.37 11.12
N GLU A 35 3.52 -13.90 11.43
CA GLU A 35 3.94 -14.23 12.80
C GLU A 35 4.68 -13.08 13.46
N GLU A 36 5.57 -12.43 12.72
CA GLU A 36 6.48 -11.40 13.26
C GLU A 36 6.03 -9.98 12.91
N HIS A 37 4.97 -9.82 12.12
CA HIS A 37 4.49 -8.53 11.63
C HIS A 37 5.59 -7.68 10.99
N TRP A 38 6.58 -8.36 10.39
CA TRP A 38 7.79 -7.75 9.85
C TRP A 38 7.99 -8.12 8.38
N TYR A 39 8.34 -7.14 7.54
CA TYR A 39 8.69 -7.36 6.14
C TYR A 39 9.92 -6.55 5.71
N ARG A 40 10.73 -7.13 4.83
CA ARG A 40 11.91 -6.47 4.26
C ARG A 40 11.59 -5.92 2.89
N ILE A 41 11.79 -4.61 2.70
CA ILE A 41 11.59 -3.96 1.42
C ILE A 41 12.83 -4.20 0.53
N PRO A 42 12.70 -4.84 -0.65
CA PRO A 42 13.83 -5.04 -1.55
C PRO A 42 14.21 -3.73 -2.24
N LEU A 43 15.24 -3.04 -1.75
CA LEU A 43 15.62 -1.70 -2.22
C LEU A 43 15.87 -1.61 -3.74
N ALA A 44 16.39 -2.67 -4.36
CA ALA A 44 16.64 -2.70 -5.80
C ALA A 44 15.36 -2.64 -6.67
N ARG A 45 14.20 -2.99 -6.10
CA ARG A 45 12.91 -3.06 -6.80
C ARG A 45 11.85 -2.16 -6.17
N ALA A 46 12.15 -1.56 -5.02
CA ALA A 46 11.25 -0.68 -4.33
C ALA A 46 11.06 0.63 -5.11
N PRO A 47 9.87 1.24 -5.06
CA PRO A 47 9.68 2.60 -5.56
C PRO A 47 10.65 3.56 -4.88
N GLN A 48 11.18 4.54 -5.62
CA GLN A 48 12.08 5.55 -5.05
C GLN A 48 11.44 6.36 -3.92
N ARG A 49 10.11 6.45 -3.91
CA ARG A 49 9.34 7.13 -2.88
C ARG A 49 8.23 6.21 -2.38
N ILE A 50 8.29 5.90 -1.09
CA ILE A 50 7.22 5.19 -0.39
C ILE A 50 6.33 6.26 0.24
N ALA A 51 5.37 6.76 -0.54
CA ALA A 51 4.36 7.72 -0.11
C ALA A 51 2.99 7.03 -0.17
N ALA A 52 2.83 6.00 0.67
CA ALA A 52 1.62 5.21 0.81
C ALA A 52 1.12 5.31 2.24
N SER A 53 -0.19 5.48 2.39
CA SER A 53 -0.91 5.51 3.66
C SER A 53 -1.13 4.11 4.21
N TYR A 54 -1.14 3.10 3.33
CA TYR A 54 -1.33 1.69 3.67
C TYR A 54 -0.31 0.80 2.96
N LEU A 55 0.05 -0.30 3.63
CA LEU A 55 0.84 -1.39 3.07
C LEU A 55 0.00 -2.67 3.12
N ALA A 56 -0.13 -3.34 1.97
CA ALA A 56 -0.80 -4.61 1.84
C ALA A 56 0.17 -5.68 1.31
N PHE A 57 -0.07 -6.93 1.70
CA PHE A 57 0.70 -8.09 1.26
C PHE A 57 -0.20 -9.07 0.51
N TYR A 58 0.29 -9.59 -0.62
CA TYR A 58 -0.41 -10.62 -1.40
C TYR A 58 0.52 -11.82 -1.64
N HIS A 59 0.03 -13.00 -1.29
CA HIS A 59 0.66 -14.28 -1.58
C HIS A 59 -0.22 -15.05 -2.59
N PRO A 60 0.30 -15.39 -3.79
CA PRO A 60 -0.43 -16.14 -4.82
C PRO A 60 -0.55 -17.64 -4.51
#